data_AF-A0A1I5J2K4-F1
#
_entry.id   AF-A0A1I5J2K4-F1
#
_cell.length_a   1.000
_cell.length_b   1.000
_cell.length_c   1.000
_cell.angle_alpha   90.00
_cell.angle_beta   90.00
_cell.angle_gamma   90.00
#
_symmetry.space_group_name_H-M   'P 1'
#
loop_
_entity.id
_entity.type
_entity.pdbx_description
1 polymer ?
#
loop_
_entity_poly.entity_id
_entity_poly.type
_entity_poly.pdbx_seq_one_letter_code
_entity_poly.pdbx_strand_id
1 'polypeptide(L)'
;MIFTGYQGSWFSRLEPDSQAATGGSCTRDVITTPVRESRVLDTLLMALSALRQSNVECCYWKSSRRFPAVLLGESDLDLLVARSDQHLAAQALLACGLKRFESVNCCGHPAVQSFLGYDEPSGRIIHLHLHYRLVVGEPLLRNYQLPWEQLILASAIPHPRLPIRVLDPASEALLLLVRASLELRRRDPLALRNWRATQKKFELDRLDLASRVDPRRLRDLAAKLVKHDLAEAIANALFDPQPLATQRRLRRHIRKDLAVYRTYNAIEVVLRGIGRAIHWTVGNLNKRFLHIPRPWSRRAPGGGMVVAVVGIDGSGKTTLVAAIRQWLGSEVDVMPIYFGTGGGRPSLLLLPFKLLVPVATWALGTKPAGSSHGTVSDHTPGAFYSILLAIWATVVAVEKLMKLVAARRGADRGMVVIADRFPQDQIVDFNDAPLLPRLANVPARLRRFEANAYALARRQPPDLVIKLQTTPEVIMTREPGMDPSVIRRRVPALQQLTFRGATVVSVDAGQPLVDVIRAAKAAVWRML
;
A
#
# COMPACT_ATOMS: atom_id res chain seq x y z
N MET A 1 21.95 0.13 7.97
CA MET A 1 21.28 0.11 6.65
C MET A 1 19.94 0.81 6.76
N ILE A 2 19.88 2.03 6.25
CA ILE A 2 18.72 2.93 6.30
C ILE A 2 17.76 2.45 5.20
N PHE A 3 16.70 1.74 5.59
CA PHE A 3 15.63 1.33 4.68
C PHE A 3 14.83 2.55 4.22
N THR A 4 14.91 2.80 2.92
CA THR A 4 14.28 3.89 2.16
C THR A 4 12.75 3.74 2.07
N GLY A 5 12.06 4.87 2.12
CA GLY A 5 10.86 5.12 1.29
C GLY A 5 9.52 4.48 1.69
N TYR A 6 8.98 4.80 2.87
CA TYR A 6 7.54 4.63 3.13
C TYR A 6 6.81 5.93 2.73
N GLN A 7 6.25 5.98 1.52
CA GLN A 7 5.40 7.08 1.03
C GLN A 7 3.93 6.74 1.30
N GLY A 8 3.26 7.58 2.08
CA GLY A 8 1.82 7.48 2.30
C GLY A 8 1.08 7.84 1.01
N SER A 9 0.27 6.89 0.55
CA SER A 9 -0.44 6.80 -0.74
C SER A 9 -1.39 7.94 -1.14
N TRP A 10 -1.45 9.05 -0.41
CA TRP A 10 -2.34 10.19 -0.72
C TRP A 10 -1.71 11.23 -1.63
N PHE A 11 -0.42 11.08 -1.91
CA PHE A 11 0.37 12.05 -2.64
C PHE A 11 1.27 11.32 -3.61
N SER A 12 1.03 11.56 -4.91
CA SER A 12 1.81 11.14 -6.07
C SER A 12 3.15 10.52 -5.68
N ARG A 13 3.26 9.21 -5.89
CA ARG A 13 4.51 8.44 -5.85
C ARG A 13 5.62 9.27 -6.49
N LEU A 14 6.66 9.55 -5.71
CA LEU A 14 7.89 10.16 -6.21
C LEU A 14 8.97 9.09 -6.16
N GLU A 15 9.60 8.86 -7.31
CA GLU A 15 10.67 7.88 -7.52
C GLU A 15 11.83 8.02 -6.52
N PRO A 16 12.57 6.93 -6.23
CA PRO A 16 13.86 7.00 -5.57
C PRO A 16 14.95 7.53 -6.52
N ASP A 17 15.86 8.32 -5.96
CA ASP A 17 16.99 8.96 -6.64
C ASP A 17 17.87 7.95 -7.42
N SER A 18 18.01 8.14 -8.74
CA SER A 18 19.11 7.55 -9.51
C SER A 18 20.38 8.37 -9.25
N GLN A 19 21.24 7.88 -8.35
CA GLN A 19 22.58 8.44 -8.17
C GLN A 19 23.49 8.03 -9.33
N ALA A 20 24.12 9.02 -9.94
CA ALA A 20 25.16 8.86 -10.94
C ALA A 20 26.37 8.11 -10.37
N ALA A 21 26.78 7.03 -11.04
CA ALA A 21 28.00 6.29 -10.76
C ALA A 21 29.19 6.97 -11.45
N THR A 22 30.21 7.32 -10.68
CA THR A 22 31.54 7.68 -11.17
C THR A 22 32.50 6.51 -10.95
N GLY A 23 33.05 5.98 -12.05
CA GLY A 23 34.41 5.43 -12.20
C GLY A 23 34.85 4.26 -11.32
N GLY A 24 35.05 3.09 -11.94
CA GLY A 24 35.82 1.98 -11.37
C GLY A 24 35.73 0.70 -12.21
N SER A 25 36.70 0.50 -13.10
CA SER A 25 36.90 -0.68 -13.96
C SER A 25 36.97 -2.01 -13.18
N CYS A 26 36.14 -2.99 -13.54
CA CYS A 26 36.55 -4.40 -13.71
C CYS A 26 35.40 -5.23 -14.31
N THR A 27 35.72 -5.93 -15.38
CA THR A 27 34.88 -6.80 -16.21
C THR A 27 34.29 -8.00 -15.45
N ARG A 28 32.96 -8.12 -15.41
CA ARG A 28 32.22 -9.39 -15.24
C ARG A 28 30.89 -9.32 -15.99
N ASP A 29 30.61 -10.39 -16.74
CA ASP A 29 29.53 -10.53 -17.71
C ASP A 29 28.15 -10.15 -17.16
N VAL A 30 27.55 -9.16 -17.81
CA VAL A 30 26.18 -8.71 -17.57
C VAL A 30 25.26 -9.56 -18.43
N ILE A 31 24.53 -10.47 -17.79
CA ILE A 31 23.32 -11.08 -18.35
C ILE A 31 22.32 -9.94 -18.58
N THR A 32 22.16 -9.56 -19.83
CA THR A 32 21.21 -8.56 -20.29
C THR A 32 19.78 -9.06 -20.10
N THR A 33 19.11 -8.63 -19.03
CA THR A 33 17.65 -8.70 -18.96
C THR A 33 17.05 -7.76 -20.02
N PRO A 34 16.11 -8.22 -20.86
CA PRO A 34 15.57 -7.41 -21.93
C PRO A 34 14.77 -6.23 -21.37
N VAL A 35 15.09 -5.05 -21.88
CA VAL A 35 14.39 -3.78 -21.65
C VAL A 35 12.93 -3.96 -22.06
N ARG A 36 12.01 -3.96 -21.09
CA ARG A 36 10.56 -3.96 -21.35
C ARG A 36 10.21 -2.70 -22.14
N GLU A 37 9.74 -2.88 -23.38
CA GLU A 37 9.10 -1.84 -24.17
C GLU A 37 8.04 -1.11 -23.32
N SER A 38 8.09 0.22 -23.33
CA SER A 38 7.22 1.14 -22.58
C SER A 38 5.78 1.10 -23.09
N ARG A 39 5.07 0.01 -22.79
CA ARG A 39 3.65 -0.17 -23.12
C ARG A 39 2.78 0.46 -22.03
N VAL A 40 1.76 1.18 -22.47
CA VAL A 40 0.68 1.69 -21.62
C VAL A 40 -0.02 0.50 -20.97
N LEU A 41 -0.38 0.62 -19.69
CA LEU A 41 -1.07 -0.46 -18.98
C LEU A 41 -2.45 -0.75 -19.61
N ASP A 42 -2.73 -2.02 -19.90
CA ASP A 42 -3.93 -2.45 -20.61
C ASP A 42 -5.19 -2.09 -19.83
N THR A 43 -5.15 -2.31 -18.50
CA THR A 43 -6.26 -1.97 -17.60
C THR A 43 -6.59 -0.47 -17.62
N LEU A 44 -5.57 0.39 -17.76
CA LEU A 44 -5.75 1.84 -17.86
C LEU A 44 -6.40 2.21 -19.20
N LEU A 45 -5.94 1.60 -20.29
CA LEU A 45 -6.43 1.88 -21.63
C LEU A 45 -7.88 1.43 -21.80
N MET A 46 -8.25 0.28 -21.23
CA MET A 46 -9.64 -0.18 -21.13
C MET A 46 -10.51 0.82 -20.37
N ALA A 47 -10.07 1.27 -19.18
CA ALA A 47 -10.82 2.23 -18.37
C ALA A 47 -11.04 3.57 -19.09
N LEU A 48 -10.01 4.12 -19.74
CA LEU A 48 -10.13 5.36 -20.51
C LEU A 48 -11.05 5.21 -21.72
N SER A 49 -10.97 4.07 -22.41
CA SER A 49 -11.86 3.76 -23.54
C SER A 49 -13.31 3.66 -23.10
N ALA A 50 -13.59 3.02 -21.97
CA ALA A 50 -14.94 2.90 -21.42
C ALA A 50 -15.54 4.25 -21.01
N LEU A 51 -14.73 5.14 -20.42
CA LEU A 51 -15.16 6.52 -20.12
C LEU A 51 -15.53 7.29 -21.39
N ARG A 52 -14.72 7.17 -22.44
CA ARG A 52 -14.98 7.82 -23.73
C ARG A 52 -16.24 7.26 -24.42
N GLN A 53 -16.40 5.94 -24.42
CA GLN A 53 -17.59 5.27 -25.01
C GLN A 53 -18.88 5.63 -24.27
N SER A 54 -18.80 5.86 -22.96
CA SER A 54 -19.92 6.31 -22.13
C SER A 54 -20.20 7.81 -22.25
N ASN A 55 -19.52 8.52 -23.17
CA ASN A 55 -19.61 9.97 -23.37
C ASN A 55 -19.39 10.80 -22.10
N VAL A 56 -18.53 10.33 -21.19
CA VAL A 56 -18.21 11.05 -19.96
C VAL A 56 -17.30 12.24 -20.27
N GLU A 57 -17.73 13.44 -19.92
CA GLU A 57 -16.89 14.62 -20.04
C GLU A 57 -15.82 14.62 -18.94
N CYS A 58 -14.57 14.29 -19.34
CA CYS A 58 -13.44 14.26 -18.43
C CYS A 58 -12.14 14.76 -19.06
N CYS A 59 -11.24 15.29 -18.22
CA CYS A 59 -9.87 15.64 -18.62
C CYS A 59 -8.85 15.24 -17.54
N TYR A 60 -7.64 14.88 -17.97
CA TYR A 60 -6.50 14.79 -17.07
C TYR A 60 -6.01 16.20 -16.74
N TRP A 61 -6.08 16.56 -15.46
CA TRP A 61 -5.91 17.94 -15.01
C TRP A 61 -4.58 18.23 -14.28
N LYS A 62 -3.69 17.24 -14.18
CA LYS A 62 -2.32 17.41 -13.68
C LYS A 62 -1.35 17.72 -14.82
N SER A 63 -0.05 17.85 -14.52
CA SER A 63 0.89 18.30 -15.55
C SER A 63 1.15 17.24 -16.61
N SER A 64 1.20 17.70 -17.86
CA SER A 64 1.39 16.89 -19.06
C SER A 64 2.77 16.23 -19.08
N ARG A 65 3.81 16.90 -18.57
CA ARG A 65 5.17 16.32 -18.40
C ARG A 65 5.18 15.00 -17.63
N ARG A 66 4.26 14.84 -16.65
CA ARG A 66 4.19 13.64 -15.79
C ARG A 66 3.29 12.56 -16.35
N PHE A 67 2.58 12.84 -17.44
CA PHE A 67 1.63 11.91 -18.03
C PHE A 67 2.28 10.57 -18.45
N PRO A 68 3.49 10.51 -19.02
CA PRO A 68 4.15 9.23 -19.31
C PRO A 68 4.34 8.33 -18.08
N ALA A 69 4.73 8.88 -16.93
CA ALA A 69 4.86 8.12 -15.68
C ALA A 69 3.50 7.61 -15.16
N VAL A 70 2.42 8.33 -15.42
CA VAL A 70 1.05 7.88 -15.12
C VAL A 70 0.69 6.67 -15.99
N LEU A 71 1.02 6.71 -17.28
CA LEU A 71 0.73 5.62 -18.22
C LEU A 71 1.47 4.32 -17.88
N LEU A 72 2.63 4.42 -17.25
CA LEU A 72 3.40 3.29 -16.72
C LEU A 72 2.88 2.81 -15.34
N GLY A 73 1.93 3.51 -14.72
CA GLY A 73 1.42 3.20 -13.37
C GLY A 73 2.39 3.54 -12.23
N GLU A 74 3.34 4.44 -12.48
CA GLU A 74 4.29 4.93 -11.47
C GLU A 74 3.72 6.08 -10.67
N SER A 75 2.67 6.75 -11.18
CA SER A 75 1.96 7.81 -10.48
C SER A 75 0.44 7.69 -10.69
N ASP A 76 -0.31 8.40 -9.84
CA ASP A 76 -1.77 8.37 -9.86
C ASP A 76 -2.31 9.12 -11.09
N LEU A 77 -3.39 8.60 -11.69
CA LEU A 77 -4.14 9.28 -12.74
C LEU A 77 -5.23 10.15 -12.12
N ASP A 78 -5.12 11.46 -12.25
CA ASP A 78 -6.13 12.40 -11.74
C ASP A 78 -6.98 12.95 -12.87
N LEU A 79 -8.25 12.52 -12.92
CA LEU A 79 -9.24 12.99 -13.86
C LEU A 79 -10.16 14.00 -13.20
N LEU A 80 -10.36 15.14 -13.85
CA LEU A 80 -11.45 16.05 -13.57
C LEU A 80 -12.64 15.59 -14.42
N VAL A 81 -13.78 15.33 -13.79
CA VAL A 81 -15.00 14.84 -14.44
C VAL A 81 -16.12 15.84 -14.20
N ALA A 82 -16.94 16.08 -15.23
CA ALA A 82 -18.16 16.86 -15.08
C ALA A 82 -19.04 16.27 -13.97
N ARG A 83 -19.59 17.14 -13.11
CA ARG A 83 -20.37 16.69 -11.96
C ARG A 83 -21.66 15.94 -12.36
N SER A 84 -22.24 16.29 -13.51
CA SER A 84 -23.39 15.58 -14.09
C SER A 84 -23.09 14.10 -14.35
N ASP A 85 -21.86 13.80 -14.74
CA ASP A 85 -21.47 12.48 -15.24
C ASP A 85 -20.84 11.61 -14.15
N GLN A 86 -20.91 12.06 -12.89
CA GLN A 86 -20.29 11.39 -11.75
C GLN A 86 -20.66 9.91 -11.64
N HIS A 87 -21.95 9.59 -11.82
CA HIS A 87 -22.46 8.23 -11.72
C HIS A 87 -22.08 7.37 -12.94
N LEU A 88 -22.15 7.94 -14.14
CA LEU A 88 -21.76 7.28 -15.39
C LEU A 88 -20.26 6.93 -15.36
N ALA A 89 -19.42 7.87 -14.94
CA ALA A 89 -17.99 7.65 -14.79
C ALA A 89 -17.67 6.53 -13.80
N ALA A 90 -18.33 6.53 -12.63
CA ALA A 90 -18.15 5.49 -11.64
C ALA A 90 -18.59 4.11 -12.17
N GLN A 91 -19.74 4.04 -12.86
CA GLN A 91 -20.24 2.81 -13.45
C GLN A 91 -19.30 2.24 -14.52
N ALA A 92 -18.79 3.09 -15.43
CA ALA A 92 -17.84 2.68 -16.47
C ALA A 92 -16.55 2.10 -15.87
N LEU A 93 -16.00 2.72 -14.83
CA LEU A 93 -14.79 2.21 -14.17
C LEU A 93 -15.04 0.88 -13.44
N LEU A 94 -16.18 0.74 -12.77
CA LEU A 94 -16.56 -0.52 -12.10
C LEU A 94 -16.74 -1.66 -13.11
N ALA A 95 -17.32 -1.37 -14.29
CA ALA A 95 -17.50 -2.35 -15.37
C ALA A 95 -16.16 -2.88 -15.92
N CYS A 96 -15.11 -2.06 -15.90
CA CYS A 96 -13.74 -2.46 -16.25
C CYS A 96 -13.01 -3.25 -15.15
N GLY A 97 -13.66 -3.55 -14.02
CA GLY A 97 -13.06 -4.29 -12.90
C GLY A 97 -12.21 -3.43 -11.96
N LEU A 98 -12.23 -2.10 -12.08
CA LEU A 98 -11.66 -1.21 -11.07
C LEU A 98 -12.58 -1.22 -9.84
N LYS A 99 -11.98 -1.04 -8.67
CA LYS A 99 -12.65 -1.12 -7.37
C LYS A 99 -12.56 0.21 -6.65
N ARG A 100 -13.67 0.63 -6.03
CA ARG A 100 -13.73 1.91 -5.31
C ARG A 100 -13.18 1.74 -3.89
N PHE A 101 -12.08 2.42 -3.57
CA PHE A 101 -11.47 2.39 -2.25
C PHE A 101 -11.78 3.67 -1.50
N GLU A 102 -12.50 3.55 -0.38
CA GLU A 102 -12.89 4.71 0.40
C GLU A 102 -11.73 5.21 1.28
N SER A 103 -11.60 6.53 1.32
CA SER A 103 -10.68 7.21 2.23
C SER A 103 -11.23 7.15 3.65
N VAL A 104 -10.35 7.04 4.65
CA VAL A 104 -10.73 7.34 6.04
C VAL A 104 -11.12 8.83 6.15
N ASN A 105 -12.16 9.13 6.92
CA ASN A 105 -12.84 10.43 6.95
C ASN A 105 -11.93 11.64 7.19
N CYS A 106 -10.82 11.46 7.91
CA CYS A 106 -9.85 12.52 8.19
C CYS A 106 -8.92 12.84 7.01
N CYS A 107 -8.83 11.95 6.01
CA CYS A 107 -7.92 12.03 4.86
C CYS A 107 -8.64 12.18 3.51
N GLY A 108 -9.92 11.81 3.44
CA GLY A 108 -10.74 11.94 2.23
C GLY A 108 -11.24 13.37 1.97
N HIS A 109 -11.65 13.62 0.72
CA HIS A 109 -12.42 14.81 0.34
C HIS A 109 -13.71 14.34 -0.36
N PRO A 110 -14.90 14.90 -0.03
CA PRO A 110 -16.17 14.40 -0.54
C PRO A 110 -16.30 14.49 -2.08
N ALA A 111 -15.64 15.45 -2.70
CA ALA A 111 -15.63 15.62 -4.16
C ALA A 111 -14.57 14.78 -4.89
N VAL A 112 -13.87 13.87 -4.20
CA VAL A 112 -12.83 13.02 -4.79
C VAL A 112 -13.11 11.55 -4.49
N GLN A 113 -13.16 10.73 -5.53
CA GLN A 113 -13.27 9.27 -5.41
C GLN A 113 -11.98 8.60 -5.88
N SER A 114 -11.56 7.56 -5.14
CA SER A 114 -10.38 6.75 -5.47
C SER A 114 -10.82 5.40 -6.01
N PHE A 115 -10.35 5.07 -7.21
CA PHE A 115 -10.49 3.77 -7.84
C PHE A 115 -9.12 3.13 -7.97
N LEU A 116 -8.99 1.86 -7.59
CA LEU A 116 -7.80 1.06 -7.80
C LEU A 116 -8.09 -0.03 -8.83
N GLY A 117 -7.14 -0.29 -9.72
CA GLY A 117 -7.15 -1.39 -10.67
C GLY A 117 -5.87 -2.20 -10.54
N TYR A 118 -5.93 -3.52 -10.71
CA TYR A 118 -4.76 -4.37 -10.79
C TYR A 118 -4.51 -4.78 -12.23
N ASP A 119 -3.35 -4.43 -12.74
CA ASP A 119 -2.91 -4.83 -14.06
C ASP A 119 -2.04 -6.08 -13.95
N GLU A 120 -2.59 -7.22 -14.34
CA GLU A 120 -1.96 -8.54 -14.16
C GLU A 120 -0.63 -8.72 -14.95
N PRO A 121 -0.51 -8.28 -16.22
CA PRO A 121 0.74 -8.39 -16.97
C PRO A 121 1.89 -7.61 -16.35
N SER A 122 1.63 -6.38 -15.89
CA SER A 122 2.64 -5.55 -15.23
C SER A 122 2.85 -5.89 -13.75
N GLY A 123 1.83 -6.46 -13.09
CA GLY A 123 1.81 -6.71 -11.65
C GLY A 123 1.70 -5.45 -10.79
N ARG A 124 1.28 -4.32 -11.39
CA ARG A 124 1.18 -2.99 -10.75
C ARG A 124 -0.28 -2.66 -10.36
N ILE A 125 -0.43 -1.82 -9.34
CA ILE A 125 -1.73 -1.21 -9.01
C ILE A 125 -1.81 0.15 -9.67
N ILE A 126 -2.81 0.31 -10.51
CA ILE A 126 -3.21 1.59 -11.09
C ILE A 126 -4.13 2.28 -10.09
N HIS A 127 -3.87 3.55 -9.84
CA HIS A 127 -4.69 4.36 -8.97
C HIS A 127 -5.23 5.56 -9.74
N LEU A 128 -6.56 5.64 -9.78
CA LEU A 128 -7.31 6.63 -10.52
C LEU A 128 -8.15 7.47 -9.55
N HIS A 129 -7.90 8.77 -9.55
CA HIS A 129 -8.66 9.74 -8.78
C HIS A 129 -9.67 10.45 -9.68
N LEU A 130 -10.96 10.29 -9.39
CA LEU A 130 -12.02 11.09 -9.98
C LEU A 130 -12.26 12.32 -9.12
N HIS A 131 -12.00 13.50 -9.67
CA HIS A 131 -12.28 14.79 -9.06
C HIS A 131 -13.54 15.37 -9.71
N TYR A 132 -14.58 15.60 -8.93
CA TYR A 132 -15.81 16.27 -9.40
C TYR A 132 -15.81 17.78 -9.10
N ARG A 133 -14.83 18.22 -8.32
CA ARG A 133 -14.51 19.63 -8.06
C ARG A 133 -13.01 19.81 -8.11
N LEU A 134 -12.57 21.01 -8.46
CA LEU A 134 -11.16 21.36 -8.50
C LEU A 134 -10.66 21.68 -7.09
N VAL A 135 -10.24 20.64 -6.38
CA VAL A 135 -9.77 20.74 -4.99
C VAL A 135 -8.26 20.96 -4.98
N VAL A 136 -7.85 22.12 -4.46
CA VAL A 136 -6.44 22.54 -4.36
C VAL A 136 -6.15 22.96 -2.91
N GLY A 137 -4.87 23.03 -2.55
CA GLY A 137 -4.45 23.60 -1.27
C GLY A 137 -3.34 22.78 -0.63
N GLU A 138 -3.11 23.03 0.65
CA GLU A 138 -2.09 22.27 1.40
C GLU A 138 -2.32 20.77 1.29
N PRO A 139 -1.26 19.97 1.03
CA PRO A 139 -1.35 18.53 0.91
C PRO A 139 -2.25 17.89 1.97
N LEU A 140 -2.03 18.18 3.26
CA LEU A 140 -2.81 17.56 4.34
C LEU A 140 -4.25 18.06 4.43
N LEU A 141 -4.54 19.32 4.10
CA LEU A 141 -5.85 19.93 4.36
C LEU A 141 -6.78 19.98 3.14
N ARG A 142 -6.23 20.25 1.94
CA ARG A 142 -6.96 20.42 0.67
C ARG A 142 -8.17 21.35 0.82
N ASN A 143 -7.91 22.62 1.07
CA ASN A 143 -8.87 23.56 1.65
C ASN A 143 -9.42 24.62 0.68
N TYR A 144 -9.14 24.53 -0.62
CA TYR A 144 -9.66 25.40 -1.65
C TYR A 144 -10.50 24.59 -2.66
N GLN A 145 -11.65 25.12 -3.04
CA GLN A 145 -12.50 24.58 -4.10
C GLN A 145 -12.71 25.67 -5.15
N LEU A 146 -12.02 25.55 -6.28
CA LEU A 146 -12.01 26.57 -7.32
C LEU A 146 -13.15 26.30 -8.32
N PRO A 147 -14.07 27.24 -8.56
CA PRO A 147 -15.23 27.04 -9.44
C PRO A 147 -14.86 27.19 -10.93
N TRP A 148 -13.80 26.53 -11.36
CA TRP A 148 -13.20 26.67 -12.70
C TRP A 148 -13.42 25.43 -13.57
N GLU A 149 -14.13 24.43 -13.06
CA GLU A 149 -14.23 23.10 -13.66
C GLU A 149 -14.82 23.15 -15.07
N GLN A 150 -15.92 23.87 -15.26
CA GLN A 150 -16.60 23.98 -16.57
C GLN A 150 -15.70 24.65 -17.61
N LEU A 151 -15.02 25.74 -17.24
CA LEU A 151 -14.12 26.44 -18.17
C LEU A 151 -12.96 25.52 -18.59
N ILE A 152 -12.38 24.79 -17.63
CA ILE A 152 -11.25 23.89 -17.85
C ILE A 152 -11.67 22.67 -18.68
N LEU A 153 -12.85 22.10 -18.43
CA LEU A 153 -13.39 20.98 -19.21
C LEU A 153 -13.71 21.43 -20.64
N ALA A 154 -14.25 22.63 -20.82
CA ALA A 154 -14.51 23.20 -22.14
C ALA A 154 -13.23 23.46 -22.94
N SER A 155 -12.15 23.93 -22.28
CA SER A 155 -10.88 24.22 -22.94
C SER A 155 -9.97 23.00 -23.16
N ALA A 156 -10.31 21.84 -22.58
CA ALA A 156 -9.49 20.64 -22.66
C ALA A 156 -9.35 20.11 -24.10
N ILE A 157 -8.14 19.73 -24.48
CA ILE A 157 -7.78 19.26 -25.83
C ILE A 157 -7.67 17.73 -25.87
N PRO A 158 -8.05 17.06 -26.97
CA PRO A 158 -7.88 15.61 -27.11
C PRO A 158 -6.39 15.24 -27.15
N HIS A 159 -6.00 14.17 -26.45
CA HIS A 159 -4.65 13.63 -26.55
C HIS A 159 -4.45 12.93 -27.92
N PRO A 160 -3.31 13.13 -28.61
CA PRO A 160 -3.14 12.68 -29.99
C PRO A 160 -3.21 11.15 -30.18
N ARG A 161 -2.88 10.37 -29.14
CA ARG A 161 -2.76 8.90 -29.23
C ARG A 161 -3.66 8.12 -28.28
N LEU A 162 -4.32 8.78 -27.33
CA LEU A 162 -5.02 8.11 -26.23
C LEU A 162 -6.46 8.61 -26.15
N PRO A 163 -7.42 7.78 -25.70
CA PRO A 163 -8.83 8.14 -25.58
C PRO A 163 -9.09 9.00 -24.34
N ILE A 164 -8.35 10.10 -24.19
CA ILE A 164 -8.42 11.00 -23.04
C ILE A 164 -8.19 12.44 -23.48
N ARG A 165 -8.81 13.41 -22.81
CA ARG A 165 -8.53 14.83 -22.98
C ARG A 165 -7.51 15.29 -21.94
N VAL A 166 -6.62 16.18 -22.31
CA VAL A 166 -5.65 16.82 -21.42
C VAL A 166 -5.93 18.32 -21.37
N LEU A 167 -5.38 19.01 -20.37
CA LEU A 167 -5.47 20.46 -20.29
C LEU A 167 -4.82 21.12 -21.52
N ASP A 168 -5.41 22.22 -21.97
CA ASP A 168 -4.68 23.12 -22.85
C ASP A 168 -3.49 23.75 -22.10
N PRO A 169 -2.39 24.08 -22.79
CA PRO A 169 -1.18 24.56 -22.12
C PRO A 169 -1.40 25.82 -21.26
N ALA A 170 -2.30 26.73 -21.65
CA ALA A 170 -2.58 27.94 -20.88
C ALA A 170 -3.33 27.64 -19.58
N SER A 171 -4.34 26.77 -19.60
CA SER A 171 -5.02 26.29 -18.39
C SER A 171 -4.09 25.50 -17.48
N GLU A 172 -3.22 24.65 -18.06
CA GLU A 172 -2.22 23.91 -17.30
C GLU A 172 -1.26 24.85 -16.56
N ALA A 173 -0.75 25.89 -17.24
CA ALA A 173 0.14 26.89 -16.65
C ALA A 173 -0.54 27.68 -15.53
N LEU A 174 -1.78 28.14 -15.73
CA LEU A 174 -2.54 28.84 -14.70
C LEU A 174 -2.72 27.95 -13.46
N LEU A 175 -3.17 26.71 -13.65
CA LEU A 175 -3.35 25.76 -12.55
C LEU A 175 -2.03 25.44 -11.86
N LEU A 176 -0.93 25.29 -12.60
CA LEU A 176 0.39 25.05 -12.03
C LEU A 176 0.80 26.18 -11.07
N LEU A 177 0.66 27.44 -11.50
CA LEU A 177 1.03 28.62 -10.70
C LEU A 177 0.14 28.78 -9.47
N VAL A 178 -1.17 28.57 -9.62
CA VAL A 178 -2.13 28.59 -8.51
C VAL A 178 -1.81 27.48 -7.52
N ARG A 179 -1.61 26.25 -7.99
CA ARG A 179 -1.24 25.10 -7.16
C ARG A 179 0.08 25.30 -6.45
N ALA A 180 1.14 25.75 -7.13
CA ALA A 180 2.42 26.07 -6.50
C ALA A 180 2.26 27.13 -5.39
N SER A 181 1.38 28.10 -5.60
CA SER A 181 1.11 29.18 -4.64
C SER A 181 0.41 28.71 -3.37
N LEU A 182 -0.52 27.76 -3.52
CA LEU A 182 -1.35 27.20 -2.45
C LEU A 182 -0.72 25.97 -1.76
N GLU A 183 -0.02 25.09 -2.50
CA GLU A 183 0.55 23.83 -2.02
C GLU A 183 1.90 24.01 -1.30
N LEU A 184 2.77 24.95 -1.72
CA LEU A 184 4.13 25.10 -1.18
C LEU A 184 4.18 25.78 0.22
N ARG A 185 3.47 25.26 1.23
CA ARG A 185 3.35 25.94 2.52
C ARG A 185 4.28 25.33 3.59
N ARG A 186 5.19 26.14 4.15
CA ARG A 186 6.14 25.69 5.20
C ARG A 186 5.48 25.20 6.49
N ARG A 187 4.25 25.63 6.77
CA ARG A 187 3.51 25.18 7.95
C ARG A 187 2.90 23.77 7.79
N ASP A 188 2.76 23.29 6.55
CA ASP A 188 2.31 21.91 6.33
C ASP A 188 3.55 21.02 6.51
N PRO A 189 3.56 20.12 7.51
CA PRO A 189 4.72 19.27 7.78
C PRO A 189 5.05 18.37 6.58
N LEU A 190 4.08 17.99 5.75
CA LEU A 190 4.34 17.15 4.59
C LEU A 190 5.05 17.94 3.49
N ALA A 191 4.58 19.16 3.21
CA ALA A 191 5.23 20.05 2.27
C ALA A 191 6.62 20.48 2.76
N LEU A 192 6.81 20.68 4.06
CA LEU A 192 8.10 21.01 4.66
C LEU A 192 9.09 19.84 4.56
N ARG A 193 8.64 18.62 4.88
CA ARG A 193 9.48 17.41 4.78
C ARG A 193 9.96 17.17 3.36
N ASN A 194 9.09 17.39 2.37
CA ASN A 194 9.38 17.15 0.96
C ASN A 194 9.66 18.46 0.20
N TRP A 195 10.15 19.49 0.88
CA TRP A 195 10.22 20.86 0.35
C TRP A 195 11.02 20.95 -0.95
N ARG A 196 12.28 20.48 -0.94
CA ARG A 196 13.18 20.53 -2.12
C ARG A 196 12.61 19.76 -3.32
N ALA A 197 12.09 18.55 -3.08
CA ALA A 197 11.51 17.72 -4.13
C ALA A 197 10.25 18.37 -4.74
N THR A 198 9.38 18.93 -3.90
CA THR A 198 8.15 19.60 -4.33
C THR A 198 8.47 20.87 -5.12
N GLN A 199 9.45 21.66 -4.67
CA GLN A 199 9.94 22.82 -5.42
C GLN A 199 10.49 22.42 -6.78
N LYS A 200 11.42 21.44 -6.83
CA LYS A 200 12.01 20.95 -8.09
C LYS A 200 10.94 20.45 -9.05
N LYS A 201 9.91 19.76 -8.54
CA LYS A 201 8.76 19.28 -9.33
C LYS A 201 8.02 20.42 -10.01
N PHE A 202 7.60 21.43 -9.24
CA PHE A 202 6.90 22.60 -9.79
C PHE A 202 7.77 23.40 -10.76
N GLU A 203 9.07 23.47 -10.50
CA GLU A 203 10.00 24.20 -11.34
C GLU A 203 10.22 23.52 -12.69
N LEU A 204 10.40 22.21 -12.72
CA LEU A 204 10.50 21.45 -13.97
C LEU A 204 9.21 21.51 -14.79
N ASP A 205 8.05 21.44 -14.12
CA ASP A 205 6.75 21.59 -14.78
C ASP A 205 6.59 23.02 -15.35
N ARG A 206 7.11 24.05 -14.67
CA ARG A 206 7.11 25.44 -15.15
C ARG A 206 7.96 25.61 -16.41
N LEU A 207 9.20 25.11 -16.38
CA LEU A 207 10.15 25.24 -17.49
C LEU A 207 9.62 24.56 -18.76
N ASP A 208 8.99 23.38 -18.64
CA ASP A 208 8.36 22.69 -19.77
C ASP A 208 7.21 23.54 -20.36
N LEU A 209 6.33 24.09 -19.51
CA LEU A 209 5.20 24.90 -19.97
C LEU A 209 5.61 26.25 -20.53
N ALA A 210 6.64 26.90 -19.98
CA ALA A 210 7.13 28.18 -20.48
C ALA A 210 7.56 28.11 -21.96
N SER A 211 7.96 26.93 -22.45
CA SER A 211 8.30 26.72 -23.86
C SER A 211 7.08 26.53 -24.80
N ARG A 212 5.89 26.27 -24.25
CA ARG A 212 4.69 25.86 -25.01
C ARG A 212 3.52 26.84 -24.91
N VAL A 213 3.54 27.74 -23.93
CA VAL A 213 2.44 28.66 -23.64
C VAL A 213 2.69 30.04 -24.25
N ASP A 214 1.68 30.56 -24.96
CA ASP A 214 1.65 31.97 -25.36
C ASP A 214 1.27 32.85 -24.13
N PRO A 215 2.13 33.83 -23.75
CA PRO A 215 1.86 34.75 -22.64
C PRO A 215 0.51 35.48 -22.76
N ARG A 216 0.10 35.87 -23.97
CA ARG A 216 -1.15 36.63 -24.18
C ARG A 216 -2.36 35.78 -23.85
N ARG A 217 -2.38 34.56 -24.39
CA ARG A 217 -3.45 33.58 -24.14
C ARG A 217 -3.57 33.23 -22.66
N LEU A 218 -2.44 33.08 -21.96
CA LEU A 218 -2.43 32.85 -20.51
C LEU A 218 -3.03 34.02 -19.74
N ARG A 219 -2.61 35.25 -20.08
CA ARG A 219 -3.13 36.47 -19.44
C ARG A 219 -4.64 36.61 -19.64
N ASP A 220 -5.12 36.41 -20.87
CA ASP A 220 -6.54 36.56 -21.20
C ASP A 220 -7.40 35.48 -20.50
N LEU A 221 -6.87 34.26 -20.35
CA LEU A 221 -7.52 33.20 -19.58
C LEU A 221 -7.52 33.53 -18.08
N ALA A 222 -6.40 33.99 -17.54
CA ALA A 222 -6.29 34.37 -16.13
C ALA A 222 -7.21 35.55 -15.80
N ALA A 223 -7.34 36.55 -16.67
CA ALA A 223 -8.19 37.72 -16.48
C ALA A 223 -9.68 37.38 -16.36
N LYS A 224 -10.11 36.22 -16.89
CA LYS A 224 -11.50 35.71 -16.72
C LYS A 224 -11.75 35.10 -15.34
N LEU A 225 -10.71 34.65 -14.64
CA LEU A 225 -10.81 33.85 -13.41
C LEU A 225 -10.31 34.56 -12.16
N VAL A 226 -9.39 35.50 -12.32
CA VAL A 226 -8.79 36.29 -11.25
C VAL A 226 -8.78 37.78 -11.62
N LYS A 227 -8.52 38.65 -10.64
CA LYS A 227 -8.40 40.09 -10.87
C LYS A 227 -7.34 40.43 -11.92
N HIS A 228 -7.55 41.51 -12.67
CA HIS A 228 -6.68 41.91 -13.78
C HIS A 228 -5.19 42.04 -13.38
N ASP A 229 -4.89 42.75 -12.29
CA ASP A 229 -3.50 42.91 -11.79
C ASP A 229 -2.84 41.56 -11.48
N LEU A 230 -3.63 40.59 -11.01
CA LEU A 230 -3.15 39.25 -10.71
C LEU A 230 -2.93 38.43 -11.98
N ALA A 231 -3.76 38.62 -13.00
CA ALA A 231 -3.60 37.96 -14.29
C ALA A 231 -2.26 38.33 -14.95
N GLU A 232 -1.86 39.60 -14.92
CA GLU A 232 -0.56 40.05 -15.40
C GLU A 232 0.60 39.46 -14.58
N ALA A 233 0.48 39.50 -13.25
CA ALA A 233 1.49 38.93 -12.37
C ALA A 233 1.68 37.41 -12.60
N ILE A 234 0.59 36.67 -12.87
CA ILE A 234 0.63 35.24 -13.20
C ILE A 234 1.33 35.02 -14.55
N ALA A 235 0.98 35.79 -15.57
CA ALA A 235 1.60 35.67 -16.89
C ALA A 235 3.12 35.91 -16.81
N ASN A 236 3.53 36.98 -16.12
CA ASN A 236 4.96 37.30 -15.94
C ASN A 236 5.70 36.24 -15.11
N ALA A 237 5.05 35.70 -14.07
CA ALA A 237 5.64 34.70 -13.19
C ALA A 237 6.00 33.38 -13.88
N LEU A 238 5.29 33.01 -14.95
CA LEU A 238 5.60 31.81 -15.72
C LEU A 238 6.98 31.91 -16.38
N PHE A 239 7.33 33.10 -16.90
CA PHE A 239 8.55 33.35 -17.66
C PHE A 239 9.71 33.92 -16.83
N ASP A 240 9.45 34.31 -15.58
CA ASP A 240 10.48 34.79 -14.66
C ASP A 240 11.56 33.69 -14.45
N PRO A 241 12.86 34.02 -14.53
CA PRO A 241 13.93 33.07 -14.22
C PRO A 241 13.92 32.60 -12.75
N GLN A 242 13.30 33.36 -11.84
CA GLN A 242 13.24 32.99 -10.44
C GLN A 242 12.28 31.82 -10.18
N PRO A 243 12.67 30.86 -9.30
CA PRO A 243 11.81 29.74 -8.95
C PRO A 243 10.47 30.17 -8.35
N LEU A 244 9.40 29.44 -8.62
CA LEU A 244 8.05 29.78 -8.11
C LEU A 244 8.00 29.90 -6.59
N ALA A 245 8.86 29.16 -5.89
CA ALA A 245 8.88 29.18 -4.44
C ALA A 245 9.44 30.49 -3.84
N THR A 246 10.33 31.20 -4.56
CA THR A 246 10.92 32.48 -4.12
C THR A 246 10.00 33.66 -4.40
N GLN A 247 9.07 33.53 -5.34
CA GLN A 247 8.06 34.54 -5.71
C GLN A 247 6.97 34.73 -4.63
N ARG A 248 7.36 35.14 -3.42
CA ARG A 248 6.47 35.26 -2.26
C ARG A 248 5.35 36.29 -2.47
N ARG A 249 5.60 37.35 -3.25
CA ARG A 249 4.61 38.40 -3.53
C ARG A 249 3.44 37.83 -4.31
N LEU A 250 3.68 37.19 -5.46
CA LEU A 250 2.65 36.51 -6.26
C LEU A 250 1.83 35.55 -5.41
N ARG A 251 2.50 34.67 -4.66
CA ARG A 251 1.85 33.65 -3.84
C ARG A 251 0.95 34.24 -2.76
N ARG A 252 1.30 35.40 -2.19
CA ARG A 252 0.44 36.12 -1.23
C ARG A 252 -0.78 36.73 -1.93
N HIS A 253 -0.59 37.32 -3.12
CA HIS A 253 -1.69 37.91 -3.89
C HIS A 253 -2.70 36.85 -4.33
N ILE A 254 -2.24 35.72 -4.91
CA ILE A 254 -3.09 34.58 -5.28
C ILE A 254 -3.88 34.07 -4.06
N ARG A 255 -3.25 33.95 -2.89
CA ARG A 255 -3.95 33.49 -1.68
C ARG A 255 -4.99 34.46 -1.18
N LYS A 256 -4.74 35.77 -1.30
CA LYS A 256 -5.68 36.81 -0.87
C LYS A 256 -6.89 36.83 -1.79
N ASP A 257 -6.65 36.75 -3.10
CA ASP A 257 -7.72 36.75 -4.11
C ASP A 257 -8.57 35.49 -4.03
N LEU A 258 -7.93 34.32 -3.99
CA LEU A 258 -8.63 33.03 -3.88
C LEU A 258 -9.10 32.71 -2.46
N ALA A 259 -8.97 33.62 -1.49
CA ALA A 259 -9.42 33.41 -0.12
C ALA A 259 -10.92 33.15 -0.02
N VAL A 260 -11.69 33.71 -0.96
CA VAL A 260 -13.16 33.52 -1.09
C VAL A 260 -13.52 32.06 -1.31
N TYR A 261 -12.64 31.29 -1.95
CA TYR A 261 -12.86 29.88 -2.29
C TYR A 261 -12.37 28.90 -1.20
N ARG A 262 -12.08 29.40 0.01
CA ARG A 262 -11.64 28.55 1.13
C ARG A 262 -12.81 27.84 1.77
N THR A 263 -12.65 26.53 1.98
CA THR A 263 -13.65 25.70 2.69
C THR A 263 -13.73 26.01 4.18
N TYR A 264 -12.63 26.48 4.78
CA TYR A 264 -12.50 26.65 6.22
C TYR A 264 -11.92 28.02 6.58
N ASN A 265 -12.37 28.54 7.72
CA ASN A 265 -11.90 29.79 8.31
C ASN A 265 -10.43 29.71 8.77
N ALA A 266 -9.79 30.85 9.03
CA ALA A 266 -8.36 30.91 9.37
C ALA A 266 -7.99 30.04 10.59
N ILE A 267 -8.79 30.09 11.65
CA ILE A 267 -8.57 29.34 12.90
C ILE A 267 -8.80 27.84 12.67
N GLU A 268 -9.91 27.48 12.05
CA GLU A 268 -10.26 26.09 11.75
C GLU A 268 -9.18 25.42 10.87
N VAL A 269 -8.64 26.16 9.91
CA VAL A 269 -7.53 25.71 9.08
C VAL A 269 -6.29 25.36 9.91
N VAL A 270 -5.99 26.11 10.97
CA VAL A 270 -4.84 25.82 11.86
C VAL A 270 -5.14 24.59 12.71
N LEU A 271 -6.29 24.55 13.38
CA LEU A 271 -6.67 23.43 14.26
C LEU A 271 -6.78 22.11 13.50
N ARG A 272 -7.47 22.10 12.35
CA ARG A 272 -7.55 20.91 11.48
C ARG A 272 -6.19 20.54 10.90
N GLY A 273 -5.36 21.54 10.57
CA GLY A 273 -3.99 21.30 10.10
C GLY A 273 -3.17 20.53 11.14
N ILE A 274 -3.19 20.97 12.41
CA ILE A 274 -2.52 20.28 13.52
C ILE A 274 -3.11 18.89 13.74
N GLY A 275 -4.45 18.78 13.81
CA GLY A 275 -5.12 17.49 13.98
C GLY A 275 -4.78 16.47 12.89
N ARG A 276 -4.76 16.90 11.62
CA ARG A 276 -4.37 16.04 10.49
C ARG A 276 -2.89 15.69 10.52
N ALA A 277 -2.01 16.60 10.95
CA ALA A 277 -0.58 16.33 11.12
C ALA A 277 -0.33 15.27 12.22
N ILE A 278 -0.99 15.39 13.37
CA ILE A 278 -0.94 14.39 14.45
C ILE A 278 -1.46 13.05 13.95
N HIS A 279 -2.65 13.03 13.32
CA HIS A 279 -3.25 11.82 12.78
C HIS A 279 -2.34 11.12 11.76
N TRP A 280 -1.73 11.89 10.85
CA TRP A 280 -0.76 11.38 9.88
C TRP A 280 0.47 10.78 10.56
N THR A 281 1.00 11.46 11.58
CA THR A 281 2.20 11.03 12.32
C THR A 281 1.94 9.72 13.06
N VAL A 282 0.83 9.65 13.82
CA VAL A 282 0.40 8.45 14.55
C VAL A 282 0.10 7.31 13.58
N GLY A 283 -0.57 7.58 12.47
CA GLY A 283 -0.84 6.57 11.45
C GLY A 283 0.42 5.99 10.81
N ASN A 284 1.40 6.84 10.47
CA ASN A 284 2.68 6.38 9.95
C ASN A 284 3.48 5.58 10.99
N LEU A 285 3.45 5.97 12.27
CA LEU A 285 4.06 5.19 13.35
C LEU A 285 3.37 3.84 13.54
N ASN A 286 2.03 3.82 13.49
CA ASN A 286 1.25 2.59 13.61
C ASN A 286 1.55 1.59 12.48
N LYS A 287 1.59 2.08 11.22
CA LYS A 287 1.91 1.24 10.05
C LYS A 287 3.31 0.62 10.11
N ARG A 288 4.25 1.28 10.78
CA ARG A 288 5.65 0.83 10.89
C ARG A 288 5.90 -0.08 12.09
N PHE A 289 5.30 0.22 13.24
CA PHE A 289 5.67 -0.40 14.52
C PHE A 289 4.53 -1.08 15.26
N LEU A 290 3.40 -0.39 15.47
CA LEU A 290 2.38 -0.83 16.43
C LEU A 290 1.35 -1.81 15.85
N HIS A 291 1.08 -1.72 14.54
CA HIS A 291 0.11 -2.58 13.83
C HIS A 291 -1.25 -2.70 14.54
N ILE A 292 -1.71 -1.63 15.20
CA ILE A 292 -3.03 -1.57 15.83
C ILE A 292 -4.08 -1.69 14.72
N PRO A 293 -5.17 -2.46 14.92
CA PRO A 293 -6.23 -2.72 13.94
C PRO A 293 -7.09 -1.47 13.72
N ARG A 294 -6.52 -0.39 13.20
CA ARG A 294 -7.20 0.87 12.90
C ARG A 294 -6.81 1.31 11.49
N PRO A 295 -7.78 1.66 10.63
CA PRO A 295 -7.49 2.20 9.31
C PRO A 295 -7.01 3.66 9.44
N TRP A 296 -6.03 4.03 8.62
CA TRP A 296 -5.39 5.34 8.59
C TRP A 296 -5.34 5.97 7.19
N SER A 297 -5.40 5.19 6.12
CA SER A 297 -5.52 5.64 4.74
C SER A 297 -6.81 5.18 4.08
N ARG A 298 -6.82 4.03 3.41
CA ARG A 298 -7.93 3.56 2.57
C ARG A 298 -8.44 2.22 3.03
N ARG A 299 -9.76 2.08 3.01
CA ARG A 299 -10.47 0.85 3.31
C ARG A 299 -10.78 0.08 2.03
N ALA A 300 -10.68 -1.25 2.11
CA ALA A 300 -11.16 -2.14 1.06
C ALA A 300 -12.69 -2.01 0.88
N PRO A 301 -13.19 -2.14 -0.36
CA PRO A 301 -14.64 -2.10 -0.62
C PRO A 301 -15.35 -3.29 0.03
N GLY A 302 -16.58 -3.09 0.50
CA GLY A 302 -17.40 -4.17 1.09
C GLY A 302 -16.94 -4.68 2.47
N GLY A 303 -15.78 -4.27 2.95
CA GLY A 303 -15.17 -4.77 4.18
C GLY A 303 -13.71 -5.14 3.93
N GLY A 304 -12.90 -5.21 4.98
CA GLY A 304 -11.55 -5.73 4.89
C GLY A 304 -11.57 -7.26 4.83
N MET A 305 -10.39 -7.87 4.73
CA MET A 305 -10.26 -9.33 4.68
C MET A 305 -9.01 -9.81 5.39
N VAL A 306 -8.99 -11.09 5.72
CA VAL A 306 -7.83 -11.81 6.22
C VAL A 306 -7.31 -12.77 5.15
N VAL A 307 -6.10 -12.51 4.69
CA VAL A 307 -5.36 -13.37 3.75
C VAL A 307 -4.28 -14.11 4.52
N ALA A 308 -4.31 -15.43 4.51
CA ALA A 308 -3.30 -16.28 5.13
C ALA A 308 -2.41 -16.94 4.07
N VAL A 309 -1.08 -16.82 4.23
CA VAL A 309 -0.11 -17.54 3.41
C VAL A 309 0.41 -18.74 4.20
N VAL A 310 0.16 -19.95 3.71
CA VAL A 310 0.50 -21.21 4.38
C VAL A 310 1.41 -22.04 3.48
N GLY A 311 2.40 -22.71 4.07
CA GLY A 311 3.42 -23.44 3.33
C GLY A 311 4.49 -24.01 4.26
N ILE A 312 5.35 -24.87 3.73
CA ILE A 312 6.48 -25.45 4.48
C ILE A 312 7.62 -24.44 4.55
N ASP A 313 8.51 -24.59 5.53
CA ASP A 313 9.69 -23.73 5.63
C ASP A 313 10.56 -23.93 4.39
N GLY A 314 11.19 -22.87 3.89
CA GLY A 314 11.84 -22.88 2.57
C GLY A 314 10.92 -22.69 1.36
N SER A 315 9.59 -22.67 1.53
CA SER A 315 8.65 -22.45 0.40
C SER A 315 8.55 -20.99 -0.06
N GLY A 316 9.25 -20.04 0.58
CA GLY A 316 9.22 -18.62 0.20
C GLY A 316 8.05 -17.79 0.78
N LYS A 317 7.35 -18.29 1.82
CA LYS A 317 6.21 -17.59 2.46
C LYS A 317 6.52 -16.14 2.85
N THR A 318 7.64 -15.93 3.55
CA THR A 318 8.05 -14.63 4.07
C THR A 318 8.31 -13.63 2.93
N THR A 319 8.98 -14.09 1.88
CA THR A 319 9.22 -13.32 0.65
C THR A 319 7.90 -12.94 -0.02
N LEU A 320 6.96 -13.87 -0.12
CA LEU A 320 5.65 -13.61 -0.71
C LEU A 320 4.83 -12.61 0.11
N VAL A 321 4.76 -12.80 1.43
CA VAL A 321 4.06 -11.90 2.35
C VAL A 321 4.65 -10.48 2.28
N ALA A 322 5.97 -10.36 2.22
CA ALA A 322 6.64 -9.07 2.04
C ALA A 322 6.27 -8.42 0.71
N ALA A 323 6.27 -9.18 -0.40
CA ALA A 323 5.93 -8.69 -1.72
C ALA A 323 4.47 -8.20 -1.80
N ILE A 324 3.52 -8.97 -1.27
CA ILE A 324 2.09 -8.57 -1.23
C ILE A 324 1.91 -7.33 -0.35
N ARG A 325 2.57 -7.30 0.82
CA ARG A 325 2.53 -6.14 1.73
C ARG A 325 3.08 -4.87 1.07
N GLN A 326 4.18 -4.97 0.35
CA GLN A 326 4.77 -3.82 -0.36
C GLN A 326 3.85 -3.34 -1.48
N TRP A 327 3.27 -4.29 -2.23
CA TRP A 327 2.38 -4.02 -3.35
C TRP A 327 1.05 -3.38 -2.93
N LEU A 328 0.37 -3.91 -1.91
CA LEU A 328 -0.89 -3.33 -1.42
C LEU A 328 -0.68 -2.16 -0.46
N GLY A 329 0.37 -2.22 0.36
CA GLY A 329 0.64 -1.22 1.40
C GLY A 329 0.97 0.16 0.85
N SER A 330 1.32 0.25 -0.44
CA SER A 330 1.48 1.51 -1.14
C SER A 330 0.16 2.20 -1.46
N GLU A 331 -1.00 1.52 -1.36
CA GLU A 331 -2.31 2.10 -1.72
C GLU A 331 -3.41 1.91 -0.68
N VAL A 332 -3.36 0.82 0.09
CA VAL A 332 -4.39 0.37 1.04
C VAL A 332 -3.77 0.16 2.42
N ASP A 333 -4.58 0.24 3.48
CA ASP A 333 -4.13 -0.13 4.82
C ASP A 333 -3.96 -1.64 4.96
N VAL A 334 -2.70 -2.07 5.01
CA VAL A 334 -2.31 -3.46 5.22
C VAL A 334 -1.84 -3.69 6.65
N MET A 335 -2.42 -4.68 7.32
CA MET A 335 -2.00 -5.13 8.65
C MET A 335 -1.25 -6.46 8.55
N PRO A 336 0.08 -6.49 8.73
CA PRO A 336 0.82 -7.74 8.78
C PRO A 336 0.63 -8.44 10.12
N ILE A 337 0.40 -9.74 10.08
CA ILE A 337 0.34 -10.60 11.28
C ILE A 337 1.21 -11.83 11.05
N TYR A 338 1.96 -12.24 12.07
CA TYR A 338 2.76 -13.46 12.03
C TYR A 338 2.25 -14.41 13.11
N PHE A 339 1.78 -15.59 12.69
CA PHE A 339 1.25 -16.62 13.60
C PHE A 339 2.27 -17.71 13.96
N GLY A 340 3.47 -17.68 13.37
CA GLY A 340 4.55 -18.59 13.73
C GLY A 340 5.16 -18.28 15.10
N THR A 341 6.00 -19.21 15.58
CA THR A 341 6.61 -19.15 16.92
C THR A 341 8.08 -18.74 16.91
N GLY A 342 8.79 -18.87 15.78
CA GLY A 342 10.25 -18.67 15.71
C GLY A 342 10.71 -17.27 15.28
N GLY A 343 10.25 -16.80 14.11
CA GLY A 343 10.86 -15.66 13.39
C GLY A 343 10.17 -14.30 13.56
N GLY A 344 9.01 -14.25 14.22
CA GLY A 344 8.22 -13.02 14.35
C GLY A 344 8.74 -12.06 15.43
N ARG A 345 8.31 -10.80 15.33
CA ARG A 345 8.40 -9.84 16.45
C ARG A 345 7.68 -10.46 17.66
N PRO A 346 8.39 -10.70 18.78
CA PRO A 346 7.69 -11.13 19.99
C PRO A 346 6.73 -10.03 20.40
N SER A 347 5.48 -10.37 20.67
CA SER A 347 4.63 -9.47 21.46
C SER A 347 5.34 -9.11 22.76
N LEU A 348 5.03 -7.94 23.34
CA LEU A 348 5.60 -7.51 24.62
C LEU A 348 5.45 -8.59 25.72
N LEU A 349 4.41 -9.43 25.61
CA LEU A 349 4.15 -10.57 26.48
C LEU A 349 5.17 -11.72 26.31
N LEU A 350 5.65 -11.98 25.08
CA LEU A 350 6.63 -13.02 24.78
C LEU A 350 8.08 -12.55 24.89
N LEU A 351 8.32 -11.24 24.90
CA LEU A 351 9.66 -10.65 24.99
C LEU A 351 10.46 -11.19 26.19
N PRO A 352 9.96 -11.19 27.45
CA PRO A 352 10.73 -11.70 28.58
C PRO A 352 11.00 -13.21 28.44
N PHE A 353 10.02 -13.99 27.98
CA PHE A 353 10.20 -15.43 27.80
C PHE A 353 11.19 -15.77 26.68
N LYS A 354 11.18 -15.04 25.56
CA LYS A 354 12.12 -15.25 24.45
C LYS A 354 13.56 -14.89 24.84
N LEU A 355 13.75 -13.94 25.76
CA LEU A 355 15.05 -13.63 26.35
C LEU A 355 15.51 -14.69 27.37
N LEU A 356 14.57 -15.31 28.09
CA LEU A 356 14.86 -16.37 29.06
C LEU A 356 15.10 -17.74 28.42
N VAL A 357 14.49 -18.02 27.26
CA VAL A 357 14.65 -19.29 26.53
C VAL A 357 16.12 -19.63 26.22
N PRO A 358 16.97 -18.76 25.63
CA PRO A 358 18.38 -19.08 25.37
C PRO A 358 19.16 -19.36 26.65
N VAL A 359 18.87 -18.64 27.73
CA VAL A 359 19.49 -18.84 29.06
C VAL A 359 19.09 -20.20 29.64
N ALA A 360 17.81 -20.56 29.56
CA ALA A 360 17.30 -21.85 30.00
C ALA A 360 17.84 -23.00 29.15
N THR A 361 17.96 -22.84 27.82
CA THR A 361 18.55 -23.86 26.93
C THR A 361 20.05 -24.02 27.12
N TRP A 362 20.76 -22.94 27.47
CA TRP A 362 22.18 -23.00 27.83
C TRP A 362 22.37 -23.74 29.17
N ALA A 363 21.53 -23.45 30.16
CA ALA A 363 21.56 -24.10 31.47
C ALA A 363 21.15 -25.59 31.43
N LEU A 364 20.27 -25.99 30.50
CA LEU A 364 19.75 -27.36 30.40
C LEU A 364 20.51 -28.26 29.41
N GLY A 365 21.54 -27.73 28.73
CA GLY A 365 22.52 -28.48 27.94
C GLY A 365 21.99 -29.31 26.75
N THR A 366 20.67 -29.34 26.52
CA THR A 366 20.03 -30.21 25.53
C THR A 366 18.87 -29.49 24.83
N LYS A 367 18.78 -29.66 23.51
CA LYS A 367 17.60 -29.33 22.72
C LYS A 367 16.76 -30.61 22.62
N PRO A 368 15.67 -30.77 23.39
CA PRO A 368 14.83 -31.96 23.27
C PRO A 368 13.96 -31.91 22.01
N ALA A 369 13.43 -33.08 21.65
CA ALA A 369 12.64 -33.35 20.47
C ALA A 369 11.48 -32.37 20.26
N GLY A 370 11.28 -31.92 19.02
CA GLY A 370 10.11 -31.13 18.62
C GLY A 370 10.38 -29.67 18.26
N SER A 371 11.64 -29.21 18.27
CA SER A 371 11.97 -27.95 17.59
C SER A 371 11.72 -28.11 16.07
N SER A 372 11.09 -27.13 15.43
CA SER A 372 10.61 -27.28 14.04
C SER A 372 11.71 -27.49 12.98
N HIS A 373 12.98 -27.52 13.38
CA HIS A 373 14.19 -27.72 12.58
C HIS A 373 15.16 -28.77 13.18
N GLY A 374 14.83 -29.47 14.27
CA GLY A 374 15.76 -30.37 14.96
C GLY A 374 15.48 -31.84 14.70
N THR A 375 16.55 -32.62 14.52
CA THR A 375 16.58 -34.08 14.48
C THR A 375 15.70 -34.68 15.58
N VAL A 376 14.86 -35.65 15.21
CA VAL A 376 14.04 -36.40 16.15
C VAL A 376 14.99 -37.17 17.08
N SER A 377 15.14 -36.71 18.32
CA SER A 377 15.88 -37.43 19.35
C SER A 377 14.90 -38.14 20.28
N ASP A 378 15.15 -39.41 20.58
CA ASP A 378 14.24 -40.30 21.32
C ASP A 378 14.19 -40.06 22.84
N HIS A 379 14.67 -38.92 23.35
CA HIS A 379 14.67 -38.63 24.78
C HIS A 379 13.43 -37.84 25.19
N THR A 380 12.65 -38.41 26.12
CA THR A 380 11.53 -37.72 26.77
C THR A 380 12.05 -36.47 27.49
N PRO A 381 11.50 -35.28 27.22
CA PRO A 381 11.93 -34.06 27.90
C PRO A 381 11.71 -34.19 29.42
N GLY A 382 12.72 -33.82 30.21
CA GLY A 382 12.63 -33.84 31.67
C GLY A 382 11.43 -33.04 32.20
N ALA A 383 10.92 -33.39 33.40
CA ALA A 383 9.70 -32.80 33.95
C ALA A 383 9.74 -31.27 34.04
N PHE A 384 10.89 -30.69 34.42
CA PHE A 384 11.10 -29.24 34.47
C PHE A 384 11.01 -28.59 33.07
N TYR A 385 11.61 -29.20 32.06
CA TYR A 385 11.52 -28.72 30.68
C TYR A 385 10.08 -28.79 30.15
N SER A 386 9.36 -29.87 30.49
CA SER A 386 7.95 -30.02 30.12
C SER A 386 7.07 -28.92 30.72
N ILE A 387 7.33 -28.48 31.95
CA ILE A 387 6.66 -27.34 32.58
C ILE A 387 6.98 -26.03 31.83
N LEU A 388 8.25 -25.79 31.51
CA LEU A 388 8.66 -24.59 30.78
C LEU A 388 8.02 -24.54 29.37
N LEU A 389 7.99 -25.67 28.66
CA LEU A 389 7.33 -25.77 27.35
C LEU A 389 5.82 -25.59 27.46
N ALA A 390 5.20 -26.06 28.54
CA ALA A 390 3.77 -25.85 28.79
C ALA A 390 3.43 -24.37 29.06
N ILE A 391 4.26 -23.66 29.83
CA ILE A 391 4.12 -22.21 30.02
C ILE A 391 4.29 -21.50 28.67
N TRP A 392 5.34 -21.83 27.93
CA TRP A 392 5.61 -21.25 26.62
C TRP A 392 4.44 -21.45 25.64
N ALA A 393 3.94 -22.68 25.52
CA ALA A 393 2.79 -23.00 24.67
C ALA A 393 1.51 -22.26 25.11
N THR A 394 1.30 -22.08 26.42
CA THR A 394 0.18 -21.29 26.94
C THR A 394 0.30 -19.82 26.54
N VAL A 395 1.49 -19.21 26.68
CA VAL A 395 1.72 -17.81 26.26
C VAL A 395 1.55 -17.67 24.74
N VAL A 396 2.05 -18.63 23.95
CA VAL A 396 1.84 -18.67 22.49
C VAL A 396 0.34 -18.75 22.17
N ALA A 397 -0.45 -19.54 22.91
CA ALA A 397 -1.89 -19.62 22.72
C ALA A 397 -2.59 -18.28 23.02
N VAL A 398 -2.21 -17.57 24.09
CA VAL A 398 -2.71 -16.21 24.39
C VAL A 398 -2.39 -15.25 23.25
N GLU A 399 -1.15 -15.28 22.76
CA GLU A 399 -0.74 -14.40 21.67
C GLU A 399 -1.52 -14.69 20.39
N LYS A 400 -1.72 -15.96 20.05
CA LYS A 400 -2.55 -16.38 18.90
C LYS A 400 -3.99 -15.87 19.05
N LEU A 401 -4.60 -15.99 20.23
CA LEU A 401 -5.92 -15.42 20.51
C LEU A 401 -5.97 -13.91 20.27
N MET A 402 -5.02 -13.16 20.83
CA MET A 402 -4.96 -11.71 20.64
C MET A 402 -4.78 -11.33 19.17
N LYS A 403 -3.92 -12.05 18.44
CA LYS A 403 -3.67 -11.84 17.01
C LYS A 403 -4.89 -12.19 16.16
N LEU A 404 -5.62 -13.27 16.44
CA LEU A 404 -6.86 -13.63 15.75
C LEU A 404 -7.93 -12.55 15.94
N VAL A 405 -8.13 -12.10 17.17
CA VAL A 405 -9.08 -11.02 17.48
C VAL A 405 -8.67 -9.72 16.79
N ALA A 406 -7.36 -9.40 16.79
CA ALA A 406 -6.85 -8.21 16.10
C ALA A 406 -7.00 -8.31 14.59
N ALA A 407 -6.75 -9.48 13.99
CA ALA A 407 -6.95 -9.77 12.58
C ALA A 407 -8.41 -9.52 12.19
N ARG A 408 -9.35 -10.14 12.91
CA ARG A 408 -10.77 -9.99 12.62
C ARG A 408 -11.25 -8.55 12.78
N ARG A 409 -10.85 -7.88 13.86
CA ARG A 409 -11.16 -6.44 14.07
C ARG A 409 -10.56 -5.55 12.98
N GLY A 410 -9.38 -5.88 12.47
CA GLY A 410 -8.75 -5.15 11.37
C GLY A 410 -9.56 -5.29 10.07
N ALA A 411 -9.91 -6.53 9.73
CA ALA A 411 -10.75 -6.83 8.57
C ALA A 411 -12.14 -6.17 8.67
N ASP A 412 -12.83 -6.31 9.80
CA ASP A 412 -14.15 -5.68 10.01
C ASP A 412 -14.09 -4.13 9.92
N ARG A 413 -12.92 -3.53 10.13
CA ARG A 413 -12.68 -2.08 9.97
C ARG A 413 -12.24 -1.66 8.56
N GLY A 414 -12.23 -2.57 7.60
CA GLY A 414 -11.88 -2.28 6.21
C GLY A 414 -10.39 -2.48 5.87
N MET A 415 -9.58 -3.08 6.73
CA MET A 415 -8.15 -3.31 6.47
C MET A 415 -7.90 -4.64 5.77
N VAL A 416 -6.82 -4.73 4.99
CA VAL A 416 -6.35 -6.00 4.44
C VAL A 416 -5.32 -6.59 5.40
N VAL A 417 -5.67 -7.68 6.06
CA VAL A 417 -4.78 -8.38 6.99
C VAL A 417 -4.02 -9.45 6.21
N ILE A 418 -2.69 -9.41 6.27
CA ILE A 418 -1.83 -10.43 5.65
C ILE A 418 -1.15 -11.22 6.76
N ALA A 419 -1.55 -12.47 6.90
CA ALA A 419 -1.05 -13.42 7.88
C ALA A 419 0.02 -14.33 7.25
N ASP A 420 1.22 -14.33 7.83
CA ASP A 420 2.21 -15.39 7.60
C ASP A 420 1.92 -16.54 8.56
N ARG A 421 1.51 -17.68 7.97
CA ARG A 421 0.89 -18.85 8.62
C ARG A 421 -0.48 -18.54 9.20
N PHE A 422 -1.22 -19.61 9.50
CA PHE A 422 -2.49 -19.52 10.20
C PHE A 422 -2.65 -20.70 11.15
N PRO A 423 -3.14 -20.50 12.39
CA PRO A 423 -3.35 -21.60 13.33
C PRO A 423 -4.32 -22.63 12.76
N GLN A 424 -3.99 -23.91 12.89
CA GLN A 424 -4.83 -25.01 12.42
C GLN A 424 -4.81 -26.18 13.42
N ASP A 425 -5.90 -26.95 13.48
CA ASP A 425 -6.05 -28.11 14.35
C ASP A 425 -6.47 -29.39 13.60
N GLN A 426 -6.35 -29.40 12.27
CA GLN A 426 -6.67 -30.55 11.42
C GLN A 426 -5.57 -31.61 11.48
N ILE A 427 -4.31 -31.17 11.56
CA ILE A 427 -3.13 -32.04 11.60
C ILE A 427 -2.30 -31.67 12.82
N VAL A 428 -2.33 -32.51 13.84
CA VAL A 428 -1.70 -32.26 15.16
C VAL A 428 -0.18 -32.13 15.06
N ASP A 429 0.47 -32.77 14.09
CA ASP A 429 1.93 -32.80 13.95
C ASP A 429 2.48 -31.73 12.99
N PHE A 430 1.62 -30.88 12.43
CA PHE A 430 2.05 -29.81 11.54
C PHE A 430 2.59 -28.60 12.34
N ASN A 431 3.38 -27.73 11.69
CA ASN A 431 4.09 -26.62 12.35
C ASN A 431 3.16 -25.66 13.11
N ASP A 432 1.97 -25.42 12.57
CA ASP A 432 1.04 -24.42 13.08
C ASP A 432 -0.04 -25.02 13.99
N ALA A 433 0.16 -26.26 14.46
CA ALA A 433 -0.77 -27.04 15.31
C ALA A 433 -0.62 -26.75 16.82
N PRO A 434 -1.56 -27.24 17.67
CA PRO A 434 -1.41 -27.19 19.14
C PRO A 434 -0.14 -27.92 19.62
N LEU A 435 0.51 -27.35 20.63
CA LEU A 435 1.78 -27.83 21.18
C LEU A 435 1.57 -28.68 22.45
N LEU A 436 0.61 -28.32 23.31
CA LEU A 436 0.36 -29.01 24.58
C LEU A 436 -0.11 -30.46 24.43
N PRO A 437 -0.84 -30.87 23.37
CA PRO A 437 -1.16 -32.28 23.15
C PRO A 437 0.07 -33.17 22.93
N ARG A 438 1.21 -32.59 22.52
CA ARG A 438 2.47 -33.33 22.31
C ARG A 438 3.26 -33.56 23.59
N LEU A 439 2.86 -32.91 24.68
CA LEU A 439 3.53 -32.98 25.98
C LEU A 439 2.84 -33.97 26.93
N ALA A 440 3.65 -34.81 27.55
CA ALA A 440 3.24 -35.68 28.66
C ALA A 440 2.94 -34.83 29.92
N ASN A 441 2.05 -35.32 30.79
CA ASN A 441 1.79 -34.77 32.12
C ASN A 441 1.30 -33.30 32.18
N VAL A 442 0.66 -32.79 31.12
CA VAL A 442 0.04 -31.45 31.13
C VAL A 442 -1.40 -31.50 31.66
N PRO A 443 -1.80 -30.61 32.60
CA PRO A 443 -3.18 -30.52 33.09
C PRO A 443 -4.21 -30.33 31.97
N ALA A 444 -5.34 -31.03 32.08
CA ALA A 444 -6.41 -30.97 31.08
C ALA A 444 -6.96 -29.54 30.87
N ARG A 445 -6.93 -28.69 31.90
CA ARG A 445 -7.35 -27.27 31.81
C ARG A 445 -6.48 -26.48 30.83
N LEU A 446 -5.16 -26.67 30.85
CA LEU A 446 -4.23 -25.99 29.94
C LEU A 446 -4.40 -26.49 28.50
N ARG A 447 -4.57 -27.81 28.31
CA ARG A 447 -4.86 -28.37 26.98
C ARG A 447 -6.16 -27.80 26.39
N ARG A 448 -7.22 -27.67 27.21
CA ARG A 448 -8.48 -27.02 26.80
C ARG A 448 -8.28 -25.54 26.48
N PHE A 449 -7.48 -24.84 27.29
CA PHE A 449 -7.16 -23.43 27.06
C PHE A 449 -6.47 -23.22 25.72
N GLU A 450 -5.44 -24.01 25.40
CA GLU A 450 -4.80 -23.95 24.08
C GLU A 450 -5.80 -24.31 22.99
N ALA A 451 -6.54 -25.42 23.12
CA ALA A 451 -7.53 -25.84 22.14
C ALA A 451 -8.57 -24.74 21.83
N ASN A 452 -8.94 -23.90 22.80
CA ASN A 452 -9.83 -22.76 22.57
C ASN A 452 -9.25 -21.73 21.59
N ALA A 453 -7.93 -21.51 21.58
CA ALA A 453 -7.28 -20.63 20.62
C ALA A 453 -7.43 -21.11 19.17
N TYR A 454 -7.29 -22.42 18.97
CA TYR A 454 -7.44 -23.04 17.66
C TYR A 454 -8.91 -23.19 17.27
N ALA A 455 -9.80 -23.44 18.23
CA ALA A 455 -11.23 -23.40 18.02
C ALA A 455 -11.70 -22.00 17.58
N LEU A 456 -11.12 -20.92 18.13
CA LEU A 456 -11.38 -19.56 17.65
C LEU A 456 -10.90 -19.38 16.21
N ALA A 457 -9.70 -19.85 15.87
CA ALA A 457 -9.18 -19.80 14.49
C ALA A 457 -10.11 -20.54 13.51
N ARG A 458 -10.72 -21.65 13.95
CA ARG A 458 -11.71 -22.40 13.17
C ARG A 458 -13.03 -21.67 13.01
N ARG A 459 -13.48 -20.93 14.03
CA ARG A 459 -14.70 -20.10 14.01
C ARG A 459 -14.51 -18.82 13.20
N GLN A 460 -13.28 -18.34 13.08
CA GLN A 460 -12.90 -17.15 12.33
C GLN A 460 -11.86 -17.53 11.26
N PRO A 461 -12.26 -18.32 10.24
CA PRO A 461 -11.35 -18.68 9.18
C PRO A 461 -10.89 -17.41 8.43
N PRO A 462 -9.70 -17.44 7.82
CA PRO A 462 -9.30 -16.39 6.89
C PRO A 462 -10.23 -16.40 5.67
N ASP A 463 -10.41 -15.26 5.02
CA ASP A 463 -11.25 -15.18 3.81
C ASP A 463 -10.55 -15.83 2.60
N LEU A 464 -9.21 -15.73 2.55
CA LEU A 464 -8.36 -16.33 1.52
C LEU A 464 -7.15 -17.05 2.15
N VAL A 465 -6.92 -18.30 1.75
CA VAL A 465 -5.70 -19.05 2.08
C VAL A 465 -4.91 -19.30 0.80
N ILE A 466 -3.69 -18.78 0.75
CA ILE A 466 -2.73 -19.07 -0.32
C ILE A 466 -1.79 -20.18 0.16
N LYS A 467 -1.96 -21.37 -0.40
CA LYS A 467 -1.10 -22.53 -0.11
C LYS A 467 0.08 -22.56 -1.07
N LEU A 468 1.30 -22.48 -0.55
CA LEU A 468 2.52 -22.65 -1.32
C LEU A 468 2.88 -24.13 -1.39
N GLN A 469 2.58 -24.76 -2.51
CA GLN A 469 2.88 -26.16 -2.78
C GLN A 469 4.20 -26.26 -3.55
N THR A 470 5.06 -27.19 -3.18
CA THR A 470 6.31 -27.45 -3.91
C THR A 470 6.73 -28.88 -3.64
N THR A 471 7.68 -29.39 -4.42
CA THR A 471 8.17 -30.75 -4.25
C THR A 471 9.13 -30.84 -3.05
N PRO A 472 9.23 -32.01 -2.39
CA PRO A 472 10.16 -32.21 -1.28
C PRO A 472 11.61 -31.84 -1.63
N GLU A 473 12.03 -32.14 -2.86
CA GLU A 473 13.41 -31.93 -3.35
C GLU A 473 13.76 -30.44 -3.35
N VAL A 474 12.84 -29.60 -3.85
CA VAL A 474 13.04 -28.14 -3.87
C VAL A 474 13.15 -27.56 -2.45
N ILE A 475 12.39 -28.10 -1.49
CA ILE A 475 12.48 -27.67 -0.08
C ILE A 475 13.83 -28.08 0.51
N MET A 476 14.27 -29.31 0.28
CA MET A 476 15.56 -29.81 0.77
C MET A 476 16.74 -28.96 0.27
N THR A 477 16.68 -28.50 -0.99
CA THR A 477 17.70 -27.59 -1.54
C THR A 477 17.66 -26.21 -0.88
N ARG A 478 16.46 -25.68 -0.59
CA ARG A 478 16.29 -24.32 -0.02
C ARG A 478 16.54 -24.25 1.48
N GLU A 479 16.30 -25.34 2.21
CA GLU A 479 16.46 -25.45 3.67
C GLU A 479 17.24 -26.73 4.03
N PRO A 480 18.57 -26.76 3.79
CA PRO A 480 19.38 -27.96 4.02
C PRO A 480 19.48 -28.37 5.50
N GLY A 481 19.10 -27.48 6.43
CA GLY A 481 19.08 -27.76 7.86
C GLY A 481 17.84 -28.53 8.36
N MET A 482 16.83 -28.75 7.52
CA MET A 482 15.62 -29.49 7.90
C MET A 482 15.74 -30.98 7.56
N ASP A 483 15.37 -31.84 8.52
CA ASP A 483 15.37 -33.29 8.33
C ASP A 483 14.51 -33.71 7.11
N PRO A 484 15.09 -34.46 6.14
CA PRO A 484 14.38 -34.95 4.97
C PRO A 484 13.11 -35.76 5.27
N SER A 485 13.09 -36.51 6.38
CA SER A 485 11.92 -37.30 6.81
C SER A 485 10.74 -36.39 7.19
N VAL A 486 11.02 -35.27 7.85
CA VAL A 486 10.05 -34.27 8.26
C VAL A 486 9.48 -33.54 7.04
N ILE A 487 10.31 -33.23 6.04
CA ILE A 487 9.86 -32.62 4.77
C ILE A 487 8.90 -33.57 4.05
N ARG A 488 9.30 -34.84 3.85
CA ARG A 488 8.48 -35.85 3.17
C ARG A 488 7.13 -36.09 3.86
N ARG A 489 7.07 -35.96 5.18
CA ARG A 489 5.81 -36.04 5.94
C ARG A 489 4.94 -34.77 5.80
N ARG A 490 5.56 -33.59 5.77
CA ARG A 490 4.83 -32.30 5.79
C ARG A 490 4.26 -31.88 4.44
N VAL A 491 4.91 -32.25 3.33
CA VAL A 491 4.42 -31.95 1.97
C VAL A 491 3.01 -32.48 1.72
N PRO A 492 2.72 -33.79 1.91
CA PRO A 492 1.36 -34.31 1.75
C PRO A 492 0.39 -33.76 2.80
N ALA A 493 0.87 -33.53 4.03
CA ALA A 493 0.05 -32.94 5.10
C ALA A 493 -0.47 -31.53 4.72
N LEU A 494 0.37 -30.69 4.10
CA LEU A 494 -0.06 -29.35 3.63
C LEU A 494 -1.18 -29.44 2.60
N GLN A 495 -1.16 -30.44 1.72
CA GLN A 495 -2.20 -30.64 0.71
C GLN A 495 -3.56 -30.97 1.35
N GLN A 496 -3.55 -31.77 2.42
CA GLN A 496 -4.75 -32.20 3.16
C GLN A 496 -5.41 -31.08 3.97
N LEU A 497 -4.71 -29.98 4.29
CA LEU A 497 -5.27 -28.89 5.10
C LEU A 497 -6.39 -28.14 4.38
N THR A 498 -7.65 -28.32 4.77
CA THR A 498 -8.79 -27.73 4.02
C THR A 498 -9.13 -26.29 4.41
N PHE A 499 -8.76 -25.84 5.61
CA PHE A 499 -9.18 -24.53 6.17
C PHE A 499 -10.68 -24.22 5.92
N ARG A 500 -11.57 -25.09 6.43
CA ARG A 500 -13.03 -24.99 6.21
C ARG A 500 -13.55 -23.57 6.40
N GLY A 501 -14.30 -23.08 5.41
CA GLY A 501 -14.88 -21.73 5.40
C GLY A 501 -13.99 -20.64 4.76
N ALA A 502 -12.77 -20.98 4.34
CA ALA A 502 -11.89 -20.09 3.58
C ALA A 502 -11.89 -20.45 2.08
N THR A 503 -11.70 -19.45 1.22
CA THR A 503 -11.34 -19.70 -0.18
C THR A 503 -9.87 -20.12 -0.23
N VAL A 504 -9.59 -21.33 -0.73
CA VAL A 504 -8.22 -21.87 -0.79
C VAL A 504 -7.70 -21.83 -2.21
N VAL A 505 -6.54 -21.19 -2.40
CA VAL A 505 -5.82 -21.15 -3.68
C VAL A 505 -4.45 -21.79 -3.50
N SER A 506 -4.17 -22.82 -4.29
CA SER A 506 -2.85 -23.46 -4.35
C SER A 506 -2.00 -22.77 -5.39
N VAL A 507 -0.78 -22.37 -5.00
CA VAL A 507 0.22 -21.76 -5.87
C VAL A 507 1.48 -22.63 -5.84
N ASP A 508 1.97 -22.99 -7.01
CA ASP A 508 3.19 -23.77 -7.17
C ASP A 508 4.43 -22.92 -6.90
N ALA A 509 5.08 -23.15 -5.75
CA ALA A 509 6.29 -22.49 -5.29
C ALA A 509 7.58 -23.05 -5.94
N GLY A 510 7.46 -24.05 -6.83
CA GLY A 510 8.52 -24.52 -7.72
C GLY A 510 8.76 -23.59 -8.91
N GLN A 511 7.76 -22.80 -9.30
CA GLN A 511 7.86 -21.81 -10.38
C GLN A 511 8.80 -20.64 -10.02
N PRO A 512 9.25 -19.86 -11.02
CA PRO A 512 9.97 -18.62 -10.77
C PRO A 512 9.20 -17.70 -9.81
N LEU A 513 9.91 -17.09 -8.86
CA LEU A 513 9.32 -16.27 -7.79
C LEU A 513 8.39 -15.16 -8.33
N VAL A 514 8.69 -14.61 -9.51
CA VAL A 514 7.88 -13.57 -10.17
C VAL A 514 6.48 -14.07 -10.50
N ASP A 515 6.35 -15.31 -10.99
CA ASP A 515 5.07 -15.90 -11.38
C ASP A 515 4.26 -16.30 -10.15
N VAL A 516 4.93 -16.84 -9.12
CA VAL A 516 4.33 -17.11 -7.79
C VAL A 516 3.73 -15.85 -7.19
N ILE A 517 4.48 -14.74 -7.22
CA ILE A 517 4.01 -13.44 -6.74
C ILE A 517 2.83 -12.95 -7.59
N ARG A 518 2.88 -13.07 -8.92
CA ARG A 518 1.80 -12.63 -9.82
C ARG A 518 0.50 -13.39 -9.52
N ALA A 519 0.56 -14.71 -9.42
CA ALA A 519 -0.59 -15.56 -9.12
C ALA A 519 -1.21 -15.22 -7.75
N ALA A 520 -0.37 -15.04 -6.73
CA ALA A 520 -0.83 -14.64 -5.40
C ALA A 520 -1.49 -13.25 -5.39
N LYS A 521 -0.90 -12.26 -6.07
CA LYS A 521 -1.47 -10.92 -6.21
C LYS A 521 -2.83 -10.95 -6.91
N ALA A 522 -2.95 -11.73 -7.99
CA ALA A 522 -4.21 -11.90 -8.72
C ALA A 522 -5.30 -12.53 -7.82
N ALA A 523 -4.95 -13.55 -7.04
CA ALA A 523 -5.87 -14.17 -6.08
C ALA A 523 -6.35 -13.18 -5.01
N VAL A 524 -5.44 -12.39 -4.43
CA VAL A 524 -5.80 -11.34 -3.45
C VAL A 524 -6.67 -10.27 -4.09
N TRP A 525 -6.32 -9.79 -5.30
CA TRP A 525 -7.11 -8.78 -5.99
C TRP A 525 -8.51 -9.25 -6.30
N ARG A 526 -8.70 -10.52 -6.72
CA ARG A 526 -10.02 -11.08 -7.04
C ARG A 526 -10.96 -11.10 -5.84
N MET A 527 -10.42 -11.37 -4.65
CA MET A 527 -11.18 -11.38 -3.40
C MET A 527 -11.52 -9.99 -2.87
N LEU A 528 -10.69 -8.98 -3.18
CA LEU A 528 -10.94 -7.58 -2.79
C LEU A 528 -12.13 -7.00 -3.56
#